data_AF-A0A5E8ATZ6-F1
#
_entry.id   AF-A0A5E8ATZ6-F1
#
_cell.length_a   1.000
_cell.length_b   1.000
_cell.length_c   1.000
_cell.angle_alpha   90.00
_cell.angle_beta   90.00
_cell.angle_gamma   90.00
#
_symmetry.space_group_name_H-M   'P 1'
#
loop_
_entity.id
_entity.type
_entity.pdbx_description
1 polymer ?
#
loop_
_entity_poly.entity_id
_entity_poly.type
_entity_poly.pdbx_seq_one_letter_code
_entity_poly.pdbx_strand_id
1 'polypeptide(L)'
;MTFTLLIGFDLVGCTEPFTPESKAYKGVLVVDGFVSDAEARSTIKLTRSSPIDVAIPTPESNAIVSVIDKQGTSFEFEETLPGIYQCIAAGFKGVVGQVYSLDILTGNSNHYQSRPVTLKKSPPIDSVYFEPSVRLSDIDGDTITGAAIFIDTHDDTNSTKYYRWEWEEDWEIRVPYPNTYDWITYEDGKFGFPKENGNQIGLCYNHEVGRNIHIATTNQLSSDQVSKLELNYVTTSDGYKLRSLYSILVRQYALDEAAFLYWSELEKTSETLGTLFDPQPYELRGNVFNTDDPDETVLGYFGASTVEEKRLYITREQLKDIKYPTNPCGQDLLEVEYRYVYDHLEAGYVIAYLGDYGAISLYMAPKDCCDCRFHGVLEKPDFWPQ
;
A
#
# COMPACT_ATOMS: atom_id res chain seq x y z
N MET A 1 78.25 -7.88 -2.38
CA MET A 1 76.84 -7.48 -2.60
C MET A 1 76.01 -8.16 -1.53
N THR A 2 75.67 -7.44 -0.48
CA THR A 2 74.87 -7.94 0.64
C THR A 2 73.43 -7.51 0.40
N PHE A 3 72.53 -8.47 0.20
CA PHE A 3 71.11 -8.23 -0.08
C PHE A 3 70.39 -8.01 1.25
N THR A 4 69.85 -6.80 1.46
CA THR A 4 69.02 -6.46 2.61
C THR A 4 67.58 -6.87 2.30
N LEU A 5 67.04 -7.84 3.04
CA LEU A 5 65.66 -8.29 2.93
C LEU A 5 64.75 -7.35 3.75
N LEU A 6 63.93 -6.54 3.08
CA LEU A 6 62.85 -5.78 3.73
C LEU A 6 61.70 -6.74 4.06
N ILE A 7 61.39 -6.89 5.35
CA ILE A 7 60.20 -7.60 5.83
C ILE A 7 59.08 -6.56 5.95
N GLY A 8 58.09 -6.64 5.06
CA GLY A 8 56.85 -5.87 5.14
C GLY A 8 55.98 -6.40 6.27
N PHE A 9 55.50 -5.50 7.13
CA PHE A 9 54.61 -5.79 8.25
C PHE A 9 53.19 -5.43 7.80
N ASP A 10 52.41 -6.43 7.37
CA ASP A 10 50.99 -6.25 7.06
C ASP A 10 50.21 -6.10 8.36
N LEU A 11 49.66 -4.91 8.60
CA LEU A 11 48.75 -4.63 9.69
C LEU A 11 47.38 -5.22 9.35
N VAL A 12 47.12 -6.43 9.82
CA VAL A 12 45.79 -7.05 9.78
C VAL A 12 44.92 -6.39 10.85
N GLY A 13 44.18 -5.35 10.46
CA GLY A 13 43.15 -4.73 11.29
C GLY A 13 41.85 -5.52 11.16
N CYS A 14 41.60 -6.47 12.05
CA CYS A 14 40.27 -7.06 12.20
C CYS A 14 39.38 -6.07 12.93
N THR A 15 38.37 -5.52 12.25
CA THR A 15 37.27 -4.84 12.90
C THR A 15 36.42 -5.90 13.60
N GLU A 16 36.42 -5.93 14.92
CA GLU A 16 35.48 -6.78 15.66
C GLU A 16 34.05 -6.28 15.39
N PRO A 17 33.16 -7.12 14.85
CA PRO A 17 31.77 -6.74 14.66
C PRO A 17 31.13 -6.53 16.04
N PHE A 18 30.85 -5.27 16.36
CA PHE A 18 30.03 -4.93 17.52
C PHE A 18 28.62 -5.45 17.25
N THR A 19 28.23 -6.51 17.93
CA THR A 19 26.86 -7.01 17.93
C THR A 19 26.23 -6.46 19.20
N PRO A 20 25.35 -5.44 19.13
CA PRO A 20 24.70 -4.92 20.32
C PRO A 20 23.96 -6.06 21.03
N GLU A 21 24.21 -6.26 22.33
CA GLU A 21 23.38 -7.16 23.12
C GLU A 21 21.95 -6.61 23.13
N SER A 22 21.05 -7.25 22.38
CA SER A 22 19.65 -6.86 22.34
C SER A 22 19.02 -7.18 23.69
N LYS A 23 18.84 -6.16 24.54
CA LYS A 23 17.78 -6.23 25.56
C LYS A 23 16.49 -6.59 24.83
N ALA A 24 15.69 -7.49 25.40
CA ALA A 24 14.39 -7.85 24.84
C ALA A 24 13.64 -6.57 24.46
N TYR A 25 13.45 -6.36 23.15
CA TYR A 25 12.81 -5.16 22.63
C TYR A 25 11.34 -5.20 23.07
N LYS A 26 10.99 -4.36 24.05
CA LYS A 26 9.60 -4.20 24.47
C LYS A 26 8.94 -3.28 23.44
N GLY A 27 8.26 -3.87 22.48
CA GLY A 27 7.58 -3.13 21.42
C GLY A 27 6.63 -2.07 21.98
N VAL A 28 6.70 -0.88 21.39
CA VAL A 28 5.84 0.25 21.73
C VAL A 28 4.47 0.06 21.09
N LEU A 29 3.39 0.37 21.81
CA LEU A 29 2.05 0.34 21.24
C LEU A 29 1.93 1.42 20.16
N VAL A 30 1.41 1.02 18.99
CA VAL A 30 1.10 1.90 17.87
C VAL A 30 -0.40 1.83 17.62
N VAL A 31 -1.07 2.98 17.74
CA VAL A 31 -2.53 3.11 17.60
C VAL A 31 -2.86 3.88 16.33
N ASP A 32 -3.47 3.23 15.36
CA ASP A 32 -4.06 3.90 14.19
C ASP A 32 -5.57 3.77 14.29
N GLY A 33 -6.21 4.79 14.86
CA GLY A 33 -7.62 4.75 15.21
C GLY A 33 -8.40 5.87 14.54
N PHE A 34 -9.56 5.54 13.97
CA PHE A 34 -10.40 6.53 13.32
C PHE A 34 -11.89 6.28 13.56
N VAL A 35 -12.62 7.34 13.91
CA VAL A 35 -14.09 7.33 13.99
C VAL A 35 -14.67 8.17 12.85
N SER A 36 -15.66 7.61 12.16
CA SER A 36 -16.35 8.27 11.06
C SER A 36 -17.86 8.21 11.17
N ASP A 37 -18.54 8.99 10.33
CA ASP A 37 -19.99 8.95 10.14
C ASP A 37 -20.49 7.75 9.31
N ALA A 38 -19.56 6.95 8.78
CA ALA A 38 -19.84 5.68 8.12
C ALA A 38 -19.48 4.49 9.04
N GLU A 39 -20.43 3.59 9.23
CA GLU A 39 -20.30 2.43 10.12
C GLU A 39 -19.09 1.55 9.76
N ALA A 40 -18.93 1.21 8.48
CA ALA A 40 -17.84 0.38 7.99
C ALA A 40 -16.44 1.04 8.05
N ARG A 41 -16.35 2.33 8.36
CA ARG A 41 -15.08 3.09 8.33
C ARG A 41 -14.57 3.49 9.71
N SER A 42 -15.30 3.18 10.78
CA SER A 42 -14.77 3.33 12.13
C SER A 42 -13.93 2.08 12.47
N THR A 43 -12.61 2.20 12.41
CA THR A 43 -11.67 1.08 12.63
C THR A 43 -10.56 1.55 13.56
N ILE A 44 -10.17 0.68 14.49
CA ILE A 44 -9.01 0.86 15.36
C ILE A 44 -8.03 -0.25 15.05
N LYS A 45 -6.83 0.12 14.58
CA LYS A 45 -5.73 -0.81 14.33
C LYS A 45 -4.69 -0.64 15.42
N LEU A 46 -4.39 -1.73 16.10
CA LEU A 46 -3.41 -1.81 17.18
C LEU A 46 -2.26 -2.72 16.76
N THR A 47 -1.05 -2.18 16.80
CA THR A 47 0.17 -2.95 16.53
C THR A 47 1.24 -2.62 17.56
N ARG A 48 2.29 -3.44 17.60
CA ARG A 48 3.51 -3.20 18.35
C ARG A 48 4.63 -2.91 17.37
N SER A 49 5.41 -1.87 17.66
CA SER A 49 6.62 -1.60 16.90
C SER A 49 7.54 -2.81 16.95
N SER A 50 8.33 -2.98 15.91
CA SER A 50 9.25 -4.11 15.75
C SER A 50 10.63 -3.58 15.36
N PRO A 51 11.72 -4.34 15.61
CA PRO A 51 13.04 -3.99 15.11
C PRO A 51 13.03 -3.79 13.60
N ILE A 52 13.96 -2.99 13.09
CA ILE A 52 14.02 -2.58 11.67
C ILE A 52 14.08 -3.78 10.69
N ASP A 53 14.61 -4.91 11.15
CA ASP A 53 14.79 -6.13 10.35
C ASP A 53 13.47 -6.94 10.17
N VAL A 54 12.40 -6.53 10.87
CA VAL A 54 11.09 -7.19 10.82
C VAL A 54 10.14 -6.36 9.97
N ALA A 55 9.85 -6.83 8.76
CA ALA A 55 9.05 -6.12 7.78
C ALA A 55 7.54 -6.01 8.12
N ILE A 56 7.03 -6.85 9.04
CA ILE A 56 5.61 -6.90 9.37
C ILE A 56 5.42 -6.47 10.84
N PRO A 57 4.68 -5.36 11.10
CA PRO A 57 4.33 -4.97 12.46
C PRO A 57 3.62 -6.10 13.21
N THR A 58 3.97 -6.31 14.46
CA THR A 58 3.32 -7.35 15.28
C THR A 58 1.94 -6.86 15.69
N PRO A 59 0.84 -7.56 15.40
CA PRO A 59 -0.50 -7.11 15.81
C PRO A 59 -0.66 -7.18 17.34
N GLU A 60 -1.36 -6.20 17.93
CA GLU A 60 -1.78 -6.25 19.33
C GLU A 60 -3.20 -6.83 19.41
N SER A 61 -3.26 -8.15 19.61
CA SER A 61 -4.52 -8.92 19.67
C SER A 61 -5.07 -9.08 21.08
N ASN A 62 -6.36 -9.43 21.17
CA ASN A 62 -7.10 -9.65 22.43
C ASN A 62 -7.15 -8.43 23.37
N ALA A 63 -7.09 -7.21 22.81
CA ALA A 63 -7.38 -6.00 23.58
C ALA A 63 -8.90 -5.79 23.69
N ILE A 64 -9.35 -5.20 24.78
CA ILE A 64 -10.69 -4.64 24.90
C ILE A 64 -10.61 -3.20 24.42
N VAL A 65 -11.34 -2.89 23.35
CA VAL A 65 -11.30 -1.58 22.70
C VAL A 65 -12.69 -0.96 22.74
N SER A 66 -12.79 0.28 23.17
CA SER A 66 -14.03 1.04 23.12
C SER A 66 -13.80 2.50 22.75
N VAL A 67 -14.81 3.09 22.12
CA VAL A 67 -14.89 4.54 21.91
C VAL A 67 -15.96 5.09 22.83
N ILE A 68 -15.63 6.14 23.57
CA ILE A 68 -16.50 6.76 24.55
C ILE A 68 -16.90 8.15 24.03
N ASP A 69 -18.19 8.45 24.01
CA ASP A 69 -18.68 9.80 23.69
C ASP A 69 -18.65 10.73 24.92
N LYS A 70 -18.92 12.01 24.69
CA LYS A 70 -18.99 13.01 25.78
C LYS A 70 -20.05 12.71 26.85
N GLN A 71 -21.10 11.94 26.53
CA GLN A 71 -22.15 11.56 27.45
C GLN A 71 -21.78 10.32 28.29
N GLY A 72 -20.62 9.71 28.02
CA GLY A 72 -20.16 8.48 28.67
C GLY A 72 -20.72 7.21 28.05
N THR A 73 -21.37 7.29 26.89
CA THR A 73 -21.80 6.11 26.13
C THR A 73 -20.55 5.43 25.57
N SER A 74 -20.40 4.15 25.88
CA SER A 74 -19.29 3.31 25.39
C SER A 74 -19.76 2.50 24.18
N PHE A 75 -19.00 2.57 23.09
CA PHE A 75 -19.18 1.78 21.88
C PHE A 75 -18.04 0.77 21.79
N GLU A 76 -18.35 -0.51 21.88
CA GLU A 76 -17.36 -1.59 21.87
C GLU A 76 -16.89 -1.91 20.44
N PHE A 77 -15.63 -2.29 20.32
CA PHE A 77 -15.00 -2.72 19.08
C PHE A 77 -14.45 -4.14 19.26
N GLU A 78 -14.83 -5.05 18.36
CA GLU A 78 -14.36 -6.43 18.34
C GLU A 78 -13.24 -6.62 17.32
N GLU A 79 -12.31 -7.50 17.65
CA GLU A 79 -11.22 -7.89 16.78
C GLU A 79 -11.73 -8.74 15.62
N THR A 80 -11.69 -8.22 14.39
CA THR A 80 -12.13 -8.93 13.17
C THR A 80 -10.98 -9.65 12.47
N LEU A 81 -9.78 -9.07 12.56
CA LEU A 81 -8.51 -9.65 12.15
C LEU A 81 -7.47 -9.32 13.23
N PRO A 82 -6.36 -10.08 13.33
CA PRO A 82 -5.32 -9.79 14.31
C PRO A 82 -4.89 -8.32 14.34
N GLY A 83 -5.17 -7.62 15.45
CA GLY A 83 -4.87 -6.21 15.66
C GLY A 83 -5.82 -5.22 14.97
N ILE A 84 -6.89 -5.66 14.31
CA ILE A 84 -7.89 -4.81 13.65
C ILE A 84 -9.23 -4.95 14.38
N TYR A 85 -9.70 -3.85 14.94
CA TYR A 85 -10.91 -3.78 15.74
C TYR A 85 -11.97 -2.93 15.04
N GLN A 86 -13.19 -3.46 14.92
CA GLN A 86 -14.33 -2.80 14.28
C GLN A 86 -15.50 -2.72 15.25
N CYS A 87 -16.29 -1.64 15.16
CA CYS A 87 -17.39 -1.42 16.08
C CYS A 87 -18.48 -2.49 15.91
N ILE A 88 -18.94 -3.07 17.02
CA ILE A 88 -20.02 -4.08 17.00
C ILE A 88 -21.42 -3.50 17.10
N ALA A 89 -21.53 -2.25 17.56
CA ALA A 89 -22.81 -1.60 17.71
C ALA A 89 -23.38 -1.36 16.31
N ALA A 90 -24.37 -2.17 15.93
CA ALA A 90 -25.05 -2.06 14.65
C ALA A 90 -25.51 -0.61 14.43
N GLY A 91 -25.01 0.01 13.36
CA GLY A 91 -25.30 1.38 13.01
C GLY A 91 -24.53 2.45 13.77
N PHE A 92 -23.44 2.13 14.50
CA PHE A 92 -22.58 3.17 15.06
C PHE A 92 -22.07 4.08 13.95
N LYS A 93 -22.42 5.36 14.06
CA LYS A 93 -22.01 6.42 13.16
C LYS A 93 -21.63 7.62 14.01
N GLY A 94 -20.41 8.08 13.83
CA GLY A 94 -19.94 9.31 14.42
C GLY A 94 -20.85 10.47 14.02
N VAL A 95 -21.11 11.36 14.97
CA VAL A 95 -21.96 12.54 14.76
C VAL A 95 -21.07 13.77 14.72
N VAL A 96 -21.19 14.56 13.66
CA VAL A 96 -20.43 15.82 13.49
C VAL A 96 -20.60 16.72 14.70
N GLY A 97 -19.48 17.23 15.21
CA GLY A 97 -19.43 18.12 16.37
C GLY A 97 -19.49 17.40 17.73
N GLN A 98 -19.72 16.08 17.77
CA GLN A 98 -19.55 15.31 19.00
C GLN A 98 -18.08 15.01 19.28
N VAL A 99 -17.80 14.76 20.56
CA VAL A 99 -16.46 14.48 21.06
C VAL A 99 -16.37 12.99 21.39
N TYR A 100 -15.30 12.37 20.93
CA TYR A 100 -14.99 10.95 21.13
C TYR A 100 -13.61 10.79 21.76
N SER A 101 -13.45 9.77 22.59
CA SER A 101 -12.16 9.32 23.12
C SER A 101 -12.04 7.80 22.99
N LEU A 102 -10.84 7.33 22.70
CA LEU A 102 -10.52 5.90 22.62
C LEU A 102 -10.07 5.39 24.00
N ASP A 103 -10.52 4.21 24.36
CA ASP A 103 -10.12 3.46 25.56
C ASP A 103 -9.67 2.05 25.14
N ILE A 104 -8.49 1.64 25.60
CA ILE A 104 -7.88 0.36 25.24
C ILE A 104 -7.35 -0.30 26.50
N LEU A 105 -7.84 -1.51 26.80
CA LEU A 105 -7.24 -2.41 27.79
C LEU A 105 -6.59 -3.58 27.05
N THR A 106 -5.26 -3.63 27.06
CA THR A 106 -4.51 -4.70 26.38
C THR A 106 -4.61 -6.03 27.13
N GLY A 107 -4.33 -7.15 26.45
CA GLY A 107 -4.31 -8.48 27.08
C GLY A 107 -3.32 -8.62 28.24
N ASN A 108 -2.28 -7.76 28.27
CA ASN A 108 -1.31 -7.69 29.38
C ASN A 108 -1.75 -6.74 30.51
N SER A 109 -3.01 -6.30 30.51
CA SER A 109 -3.63 -5.42 31.52
C SER A 109 -3.08 -3.98 31.58
N ASN A 110 -2.34 -3.52 30.58
CA ASN A 110 -2.02 -2.09 30.45
C ASN A 110 -3.23 -1.33 29.89
N HIS A 111 -3.53 -0.17 30.48
CA HIS A 111 -4.62 0.70 30.06
C HIS A 111 -4.13 1.94 29.31
N TYR A 112 -4.77 2.25 28.19
CA TYR A 112 -4.43 3.39 27.34
C TYR A 112 -5.68 4.19 26.98
N GLN A 113 -5.54 5.51 26.89
CA GLN A 113 -6.62 6.42 26.50
C GLN A 113 -6.14 7.46 25.50
N SER A 114 -7.02 7.87 24.59
CA SER A 114 -6.78 9.07 23.77
C SER A 114 -7.23 10.34 24.48
N ARG A 115 -6.66 11.47 24.08
CA ARG A 115 -7.29 12.77 24.32
C ARG A 115 -8.63 12.83 23.58
N PRO A 116 -9.60 13.61 24.08
CA PRO A 116 -10.87 13.81 23.39
C PRO A 116 -10.69 14.51 22.04
N VAL A 117 -11.34 14.01 21.00
CA VAL A 117 -11.29 14.56 19.63
C VAL A 117 -12.70 14.90 19.16
N THR A 118 -12.88 16.07 18.56
CA THR A 118 -14.17 16.46 17.99
C THR A 118 -14.29 15.94 16.56
N LEU A 119 -15.37 15.26 16.24
CA LEU A 119 -15.62 14.78 14.89
C LEU A 119 -15.89 15.97 13.95
N LYS A 120 -14.95 16.21 13.04
CA LYS A 120 -15.08 17.28 12.04
C LYS A 120 -15.85 16.82 10.81
N LYS A 121 -16.51 17.76 10.14
CA LYS A 121 -17.11 17.51 8.83
C LYS A 121 -16.07 17.73 7.75
N SER A 122 -15.79 16.71 6.96
CA SER A 122 -15.02 16.81 5.72
C SER A 122 -15.86 17.52 4.65
N PRO A 123 -15.30 18.52 3.94
CA PRO A 123 -15.99 19.18 2.85
C PRO A 123 -15.97 18.29 1.59
N PRO A 124 -16.86 18.51 0.61
CA PRO A 124 -16.94 17.67 -0.57
C PRO A 124 -15.65 17.68 -1.39
N ILE A 125 -15.38 16.57 -2.09
CA ILE A 125 -14.33 16.49 -3.10
C ILE A 125 -14.88 17.02 -4.44
N ASP A 126 -14.34 18.13 -4.93
CA ASP A 126 -14.79 18.77 -6.17
C ASP A 126 -14.45 17.92 -7.39
N SER A 127 -13.22 17.43 -7.46
CA SER A 127 -12.73 16.66 -8.59
C SER A 127 -11.58 15.76 -8.15
N VAL A 128 -11.50 14.59 -8.78
CA VAL A 128 -10.29 13.77 -8.84
C VAL A 128 -10.09 13.49 -10.32
N TYR A 129 -8.92 13.86 -10.84
CA TYR A 129 -8.61 13.78 -12.27
C TYR A 129 -7.15 13.41 -12.47
N PHE A 130 -6.78 13.14 -13.72
CA PHE A 130 -5.40 12.81 -14.06
C PHE A 130 -4.90 13.64 -15.23
N GLU A 131 -3.60 13.86 -15.26
CA GLU A 131 -2.89 14.40 -16.43
C GLU A 131 -1.80 13.41 -16.84
N PRO A 132 -1.75 12.99 -18.13
CA PRO A 132 -0.64 12.21 -18.64
C PRO A 132 0.66 13.00 -18.49
N SER A 133 1.70 12.40 -17.93
CA SER A 133 2.93 13.10 -17.60
C SER A 133 4.16 12.21 -17.73
N VAL A 134 5.29 12.83 -18.00
CA VAL A 134 6.61 12.19 -18.18
C VAL A 134 7.57 12.76 -17.15
N ARG A 135 8.22 11.89 -16.38
CA ARG A 135 9.21 12.24 -15.35
C ARG A 135 10.53 11.53 -15.61
N LEU A 136 11.57 11.95 -14.89
CA LEU A 136 12.82 11.20 -14.80
C LEU A 136 12.72 10.30 -13.56
N SER A 137 13.16 9.06 -13.69
CA SER A 137 13.32 8.14 -12.57
C SER A 137 14.51 8.57 -11.72
N ASP A 138 14.31 8.61 -10.41
CA ASP A 138 15.37 8.97 -9.44
C ASP A 138 16.46 7.89 -9.31
N ILE A 139 16.21 6.68 -9.84
CA ILE A 139 17.10 5.52 -9.72
C ILE A 139 18.15 5.51 -10.85
N ASP A 140 17.69 5.61 -12.09
CA ASP A 140 18.50 5.42 -13.30
C ASP A 140 18.56 6.65 -14.21
N GLY A 141 17.75 7.69 -13.92
CA GLY A 141 17.64 8.88 -14.76
C GLY A 141 16.87 8.66 -16.05
N ASP A 142 16.25 7.48 -16.25
CA ASP A 142 15.48 7.18 -17.43
C ASP A 142 14.12 7.89 -17.41
N THR A 143 13.52 8.05 -18.59
CA THR A 143 12.22 8.70 -18.68
C THR A 143 11.12 7.70 -18.34
N ILE A 144 10.42 7.96 -17.23
CA ILE A 144 9.22 7.24 -16.83
C ILE A 144 7.98 8.00 -17.29
N THR A 145 7.06 7.28 -17.91
CA THR A 145 5.77 7.80 -18.36
C THR A 145 4.67 7.31 -17.43
N GLY A 146 3.58 8.06 -17.33
CA GLY A 146 2.53 7.75 -16.36
C GLY A 146 1.40 8.77 -16.35
N ALA A 147 0.58 8.68 -15.31
CA ALA A 147 -0.52 9.59 -15.04
C ALA A 147 -0.32 10.22 -13.65
N ALA A 148 -0.24 11.55 -13.60
CA ALA A 148 -0.27 12.30 -12.35
C ALA A 148 -1.74 12.49 -11.94
N ILE A 149 -2.08 12.07 -10.72
CA ILE A 149 -3.43 12.14 -10.15
C ILE A 149 -3.54 13.38 -9.29
N PHE A 150 -4.55 14.19 -9.54
CA PHE A 150 -4.81 15.44 -8.85
C PHE A 150 -6.17 15.44 -8.15
N ILE A 151 -6.26 16.21 -7.07
CA ILE A 151 -7.50 16.50 -6.36
C ILE A 151 -7.74 18.01 -6.23
N ASP A 152 -9.01 18.38 -6.36
CA ASP A 152 -9.53 19.70 -5.98
C ASP A 152 -10.60 19.54 -4.89
N THR A 153 -10.58 20.43 -3.90
CA THR A 153 -11.63 20.54 -2.87
C THR A 153 -11.71 21.98 -2.34
N HIS A 154 -12.89 22.37 -1.87
CA HIS A 154 -13.09 23.62 -1.15
C HIS A 154 -14.10 23.46 -0.01
N ASP A 155 -13.97 24.32 0.99
CA ASP A 155 -14.94 24.49 2.07
C ASP A 155 -15.44 25.94 2.10
N ASP A 156 -16.64 26.18 1.57
CA ASP A 156 -17.29 27.50 1.60
C ASP A 156 -17.54 28.02 3.03
N THR A 157 -17.55 27.13 4.03
CA THR A 157 -17.75 27.49 5.43
C THR A 157 -16.46 27.88 6.15
N ASN A 158 -15.31 27.65 5.50
CA ASN A 158 -13.98 28.02 6.00
C ASN A 158 -13.67 27.39 7.37
N SER A 159 -14.15 26.18 7.61
CA SER A 159 -14.12 25.48 8.90
C SER A 159 -13.12 24.31 8.94
N THR A 160 -12.70 23.83 7.77
CA THR A 160 -11.84 22.66 7.63
C THR A 160 -10.39 23.00 7.92
N LYS A 161 -9.81 23.92 7.13
CA LYS A 161 -8.43 24.45 7.24
C LYS A 161 -7.26 23.47 7.14
N TYR A 162 -7.48 22.20 7.47
CA TYR A 162 -6.50 21.14 7.46
C TYR A 162 -7.12 19.90 6.84
N TYR A 163 -6.43 19.35 5.86
CA TYR A 163 -6.91 18.27 5.03
C TYR A 163 -5.92 17.12 5.09
N ARG A 164 -6.44 15.90 4.99
CA ARG A 164 -5.67 14.68 4.77
C ARG A 164 -6.36 13.84 3.71
N TRP A 165 -5.57 13.19 2.88
CA TRP A 165 -6.05 12.26 1.88
C TRP A 165 -5.37 10.91 2.01
N GLU A 166 -6.17 9.88 1.77
CA GLU A 166 -5.72 8.51 1.58
C GLU A 166 -6.31 8.01 0.27
N TRP A 167 -5.69 7.00 -0.32
CA TRP A 167 -6.24 6.36 -1.50
C TRP A 167 -5.92 4.87 -1.55
N GLU A 168 -6.76 4.17 -2.27
CA GLU A 168 -6.54 2.79 -2.69
C GLU A 168 -6.61 2.71 -4.21
N GLU A 169 -5.76 1.86 -4.77
CA GLU A 169 -5.58 1.62 -6.18
C GLU A 169 -6.04 0.19 -6.50
N ASP A 170 -6.74 0.05 -7.61
CA ASP A 170 -7.22 -1.24 -8.10
C ASP A 170 -7.00 -1.27 -9.62
N TRP A 171 -6.46 -2.36 -10.16
CA TRP A 171 -6.20 -2.45 -11.60
C TRP A 171 -6.45 -3.82 -12.19
N GLU A 172 -6.81 -3.79 -13.47
CA GLU A 172 -7.00 -4.97 -14.29
C GLU A 172 -5.67 -5.48 -14.84
N ILE A 173 -5.43 -6.78 -14.66
CA ILE A 173 -4.26 -7.48 -15.15
C ILE A 173 -4.68 -8.40 -16.28
N ARG A 174 -4.19 -8.10 -17.48
CA ARG A 174 -4.30 -8.98 -18.65
C ARG A 174 -2.93 -9.49 -19.03
N VAL A 175 -2.69 -10.78 -18.80
CA VAL A 175 -1.46 -11.41 -19.28
C VAL A 175 -1.48 -11.54 -20.80
N PRO A 176 -0.35 -11.36 -21.49
CA PRO A 176 -0.32 -11.32 -22.95
C PRO A 176 -0.54 -12.71 -23.59
N TYR A 177 -0.21 -13.79 -22.89
CA TYR A 177 -0.22 -15.15 -23.44
C TYR A 177 -0.99 -16.14 -22.57
N PRO A 178 -2.30 -15.97 -22.33
CA PRO A 178 -3.07 -16.91 -21.50
C PRO A 178 -2.81 -18.37 -21.90
N ASN A 179 -2.53 -19.25 -20.94
CA ASN A 179 -2.19 -20.65 -21.21
C ASN A 179 -3.36 -21.36 -21.95
N THR A 180 -3.23 -21.53 -23.26
CA THR A 180 -4.30 -22.09 -24.10
C THR A 180 -4.25 -23.61 -24.21
N TYR A 181 -3.11 -24.25 -23.93
CA TYR A 181 -2.94 -25.71 -24.04
C TYR A 181 -2.16 -26.30 -22.87
N ASP A 182 -2.66 -27.41 -22.33
CA ASP A 182 -1.89 -28.29 -21.45
C ASP A 182 -1.06 -29.29 -22.26
N TRP A 183 0.00 -29.81 -21.66
CA TRP A 183 0.81 -30.88 -22.25
C TRP A 183 0.46 -32.24 -21.62
N ILE A 184 -0.09 -33.15 -22.41
CA ILE A 184 -0.35 -34.53 -21.95
C ILE A 184 0.90 -35.36 -22.18
N THR A 185 1.49 -35.89 -21.11
CA THR A 185 2.57 -36.87 -21.16
C THR A 185 2.05 -38.30 -21.21
N TYR A 186 2.67 -39.15 -22.02
CA TYR A 186 2.47 -40.61 -22.00
C TYR A 186 3.24 -41.26 -20.83
N GLU A 187 2.96 -42.53 -20.52
CA GLU A 187 3.52 -43.26 -19.37
C GLU A 187 5.06 -43.34 -19.36
N ASP A 188 5.72 -43.19 -20.51
CA ASP A 188 7.18 -43.18 -20.63
C ASP A 188 7.82 -41.81 -20.34
N GLY A 189 7.00 -40.78 -20.08
CA GLY A 189 7.39 -39.41 -19.72
C GLY A 189 8.06 -38.61 -20.84
N LYS A 190 8.27 -39.20 -22.02
CA LYS A 190 9.12 -38.63 -23.08
C LYS A 190 8.36 -38.08 -24.28
N PHE A 191 7.09 -38.47 -24.42
CA PHE A 191 6.25 -38.03 -25.51
C PHE A 191 4.97 -37.42 -24.97
N GLY A 192 4.46 -36.44 -25.70
CA GLY A 192 3.21 -35.81 -25.37
C GLY A 192 2.61 -35.03 -26.53
N PHE A 193 1.41 -34.55 -26.32
CA PHE A 193 0.71 -33.69 -27.28
C PHE A 193 -0.02 -32.57 -26.53
N PRO A 194 -0.16 -31.39 -27.16
CA PRO A 194 -0.93 -30.31 -26.60
C PRO A 194 -2.42 -30.67 -26.60
N LYS A 195 -3.10 -30.36 -25.51
CA LYS A 195 -4.55 -30.45 -25.37
C LYS A 195 -5.10 -29.10 -24.97
N GLU A 196 -6.19 -28.66 -25.59
CA GLU A 196 -6.84 -27.40 -25.23
C GLU A 196 -7.13 -27.33 -23.72
N ASN A 197 -6.69 -26.23 -23.12
CA ASN A 197 -7.00 -25.87 -21.75
C ASN A 197 -8.27 -25.00 -21.74
N GLY A 198 -9.34 -25.55 -21.17
CA GLY A 198 -10.64 -24.85 -21.03
C GLY A 198 -10.70 -23.84 -19.88
N ASN A 199 -9.63 -23.71 -19.08
CA ASN A 199 -9.55 -22.84 -17.91
C ASN A 199 -8.41 -21.82 -18.08
N GLN A 200 -8.53 -20.97 -19.09
CA GLN A 200 -7.55 -19.93 -19.40
C GLN A 200 -7.65 -18.78 -18.39
N ILE A 201 -6.61 -18.59 -17.59
CA ILE A 201 -6.58 -17.59 -16.52
C ILE A 201 -5.82 -16.36 -17.01
N GLY A 202 -6.49 -15.61 -17.89
CA GLY A 202 -5.91 -14.45 -18.57
C GLY A 202 -6.18 -13.10 -17.92
N LEU A 203 -7.15 -13.03 -17.00
CA LEU A 203 -7.69 -11.80 -16.41
C LEU A 203 -7.75 -11.92 -14.89
N CYS A 204 -7.05 -11.02 -14.20
CA CYS A 204 -7.03 -10.91 -12.75
C CYS A 204 -7.13 -9.44 -12.34
N TYR A 205 -7.28 -9.22 -11.04
CA TYR A 205 -7.32 -7.91 -10.40
C TYR A 205 -6.28 -7.85 -9.30
N ASN A 206 -5.74 -6.67 -9.05
CA ASN A 206 -4.86 -6.44 -7.92
C ASN A 206 -5.22 -5.11 -7.25
N HIS A 207 -4.83 -4.98 -5.99
CA HIS A 207 -5.20 -3.92 -5.08
C HIS A 207 -3.97 -3.45 -4.30
N GLU A 208 -3.82 -2.14 -4.13
CA GLU A 208 -2.79 -1.55 -3.30
C GLU A 208 -3.32 -0.34 -2.55
N VAL A 209 -2.84 -0.14 -1.32
CA VAL A 209 -3.15 1.06 -0.53
C VAL A 209 -1.98 2.04 -0.66
N GLY A 210 -2.28 3.31 -0.90
CA GLY A 210 -1.30 4.38 -0.97
C GLY A 210 -0.50 4.48 0.32
N ARG A 211 0.83 4.56 0.19
CA ARG A 211 1.75 4.62 1.35
C ARG A 211 2.11 6.04 1.76
N ASN A 212 1.96 6.99 0.84
CA ASN A 212 2.33 8.38 1.09
C ASN A 212 1.22 9.05 1.90
N ILE A 213 1.64 9.85 2.88
CA ILE A 213 0.74 10.72 3.63
C ILE A 213 0.64 12.00 2.83
N HIS A 214 -0.57 12.39 2.42
CA HIS A 214 -0.79 13.70 1.83
C HIS A 214 -1.67 14.56 2.73
N ILE A 215 -1.14 15.71 3.10
CA ILE A 215 -1.82 16.72 3.90
C ILE A 215 -1.71 18.10 3.26
N ALA A 216 -2.66 18.98 3.56
CA ALA A 216 -2.58 20.38 3.17
C ALA A 216 -3.25 21.28 4.20
N THR A 217 -2.84 22.55 4.23
CA THR A 217 -3.49 23.58 5.02
C THR A 217 -3.84 24.80 4.17
N THR A 218 -4.99 25.40 4.45
CA THR A 218 -5.47 26.62 3.80
C THR A 218 -5.47 27.82 4.77
N ASN A 219 -4.84 27.67 5.95
CA ASN A 219 -4.77 28.74 6.95
C ASN A 219 -4.14 30.04 6.44
N GLN A 220 -3.20 29.92 5.49
CA GLN A 220 -2.50 31.06 4.89
C GLN A 220 -3.13 31.49 3.55
N LEU A 221 -4.23 30.87 3.15
CA LEU A 221 -4.92 31.16 1.90
C LEU A 221 -6.14 32.06 2.16
N SER A 222 -6.50 32.85 1.15
CA SER A 222 -7.67 33.73 1.20
C SER A 222 -9.00 32.99 1.18
N SER A 223 -9.00 31.75 0.66
CA SER A 223 -10.13 30.84 0.61
C SER A 223 -9.71 29.48 1.16
N ASP A 224 -10.66 28.76 1.78
CA ASP A 224 -10.45 27.38 2.20
C ASP A 224 -10.58 26.46 1.00
N GLN A 225 -9.56 26.47 0.15
CA GLN A 225 -9.53 25.75 -1.11
C GLN A 225 -8.15 25.16 -1.37
N VAL A 226 -8.14 23.89 -1.76
CA VAL A 226 -6.97 23.17 -2.23
C VAL A 226 -7.24 22.83 -3.70
N SER A 227 -6.37 23.26 -4.59
CA SER A 227 -6.53 23.05 -6.04
C SER A 227 -5.27 22.50 -6.65
N LYS A 228 -5.45 21.53 -7.54
CA LYS A 228 -4.41 20.82 -8.28
C LYS A 228 -3.32 20.28 -7.35
N LEU A 229 -3.74 19.72 -6.20
CA LEU A 229 -2.83 18.98 -5.35
C LEU A 229 -2.57 17.62 -5.99
N GLU A 230 -1.31 17.29 -6.24
CA GLU A 230 -0.94 15.97 -6.73
C GLU A 230 -0.97 14.96 -5.58
N LEU A 231 -1.75 13.89 -5.74
CA LEU A 231 -1.87 12.81 -4.76
C LEU A 231 -1.01 11.60 -5.08
N ASN A 232 -0.81 11.31 -6.36
CA ASN A 232 -0.07 10.13 -6.75
C ASN A 232 0.43 10.26 -8.18
N TYR A 233 1.53 9.59 -8.49
CA TYR A 233 2.01 9.43 -9.85
C TYR A 233 2.08 7.95 -10.18
N VAL A 234 1.16 7.50 -11.02
CA VAL A 234 1.08 6.10 -11.44
C VAL A 234 1.90 5.94 -12.70
N THR A 235 3.00 5.19 -12.63
CA THR A 235 3.88 4.95 -13.78
C THR A 235 3.41 3.77 -14.63
N THR A 236 3.62 3.84 -15.95
CA THR A 236 3.39 2.72 -16.89
C THR A 236 4.47 1.64 -16.80
N SER A 237 5.54 1.88 -16.04
CA SER A 237 6.62 0.93 -15.77
C SER A 237 6.33 0.00 -14.60
N ASP A 238 5.32 0.30 -13.78
CA ASP A 238 4.94 -0.51 -12.63
C ASP A 238 4.01 -1.66 -13.05
N GLY A 239 4.64 -2.74 -13.53
CA GLY A 239 3.99 -3.99 -13.89
C GLY A 239 2.83 -3.81 -14.88
N TYR A 240 1.61 -4.02 -14.38
CA TYR A 240 0.37 -3.99 -15.16
C TYR A 240 -0.49 -2.72 -14.95
N LYS A 241 -0.09 -1.80 -14.06
CA LYS A 241 -0.84 -0.55 -13.84
C LYS A 241 -0.97 0.22 -15.15
N LEU A 242 -2.13 0.85 -15.36
CA LEU A 242 -2.49 1.63 -16.56
C LEU A 242 -2.48 0.85 -17.90
N ARG A 243 -2.18 -0.46 -17.93
CA ARG A 243 -2.17 -1.27 -19.16
C ARG A 243 -3.56 -1.72 -19.62
N SER A 244 -4.59 -1.56 -18.79
CA SER A 244 -5.98 -1.88 -19.11
C SER A 244 -6.92 -0.86 -18.45
N LEU A 245 -7.72 -1.26 -17.47
CA LEU A 245 -8.51 -0.36 -16.63
C LEU A 245 -7.84 -0.23 -15.27
N TYR A 246 -7.66 1.00 -14.83
CA TYR A 246 -7.14 1.36 -13.51
C TYR A 246 -8.19 2.19 -12.77
N SER A 247 -8.30 2.00 -11.46
CA SER A 247 -9.15 2.76 -10.57
C SER A 247 -8.36 3.26 -9.38
N ILE A 248 -8.69 4.47 -8.92
CA ILE A 248 -8.22 5.03 -7.66
C ILE A 248 -9.42 5.58 -6.88
N LEU A 249 -9.59 5.17 -5.64
CA LEU A 249 -10.56 5.75 -4.71
C LEU A 249 -9.83 6.64 -3.73
N VAL A 250 -10.12 7.93 -3.78
CA VAL A 250 -9.58 8.91 -2.84
C VAL A 250 -10.57 9.12 -1.70
N ARG A 251 -10.05 9.13 -0.47
CA ARG A 251 -10.76 9.44 0.76
C ARG A 251 -10.22 10.74 1.35
N GLN A 252 -11.10 11.66 1.69
CA GLN A 252 -10.75 12.97 2.24
C GLN A 252 -11.26 13.14 3.67
N TYR A 253 -10.37 13.65 4.52
CA TYR A 253 -10.61 13.88 5.94
C TYR A 253 -10.38 15.34 6.31
N ALA A 254 -11.24 15.90 7.16
CA ALA A 254 -10.99 17.17 7.82
C ALA A 254 -10.22 16.92 9.12
N LEU A 255 -9.09 17.58 9.28
CA LEU A 255 -8.26 17.47 10.47
C LEU A 255 -8.49 18.65 11.43
N ASP A 256 -8.27 18.40 12.72
CA ASP A 256 -7.95 19.47 13.66
C ASP A 256 -6.45 19.81 13.59
N GLU A 257 -6.06 20.90 14.24
CA GLU A 257 -4.67 21.37 14.23
C GLU A 257 -3.71 20.33 14.85
N ALA A 258 -4.14 19.65 15.93
CA ALA A 258 -3.32 18.64 16.59
C ALA A 258 -3.05 17.43 15.68
N ALA A 259 -4.07 16.97 14.96
CA ALA A 259 -3.92 15.90 13.98
C ALA A 259 -3.05 16.34 12.81
N PHE A 260 -3.24 17.56 12.29
CA PHE A 260 -2.41 18.09 11.21
C PHE A 260 -0.93 18.16 11.59
N LEU A 261 -0.61 18.63 12.79
CA LEU A 261 0.77 18.67 13.29
C LEU A 261 1.37 17.26 13.42
N TYR A 262 0.60 16.30 13.94
CA TYR A 262 1.02 14.90 14.02
C TYR A 262 1.33 14.32 12.63
N TRP A 263 0.40 14.45 11.67
CA TRP A 263 0.59 13.91 10.33
C TRP A 263 1.72 14.63 9.56
N SER A 264 1.91 15.93 9.77
CA SER A 264 3.02 16.68 9.16
C SER A 264 4.38 16.23 9.67
N GLU A 265 4.47 15.89 10.95
CA GLU A 265 5.71 15.35 11.51
C GLU A 265 5.95 13.91 11.07
N LEU A 266 4.90 13.10 10.93
CA LEU A 266 5.00 11.74 10.38
C LEU A 266 5.42 11.74 8.89
N GLU A 267 4.87 12.65 8.08
CA GLU A 267 5.25 12.84 6.68
C GLU A 267 6.74 13.18 6.55
N LYS A 268 7.22 14.20 7.29
CA LYS A 268 8.63 14.60 7.29
C LYS A 268 9.57 13.49 7.73
N THR A 269 9.21 12.75 8.78
CA THR A 269 10.06 11.65 9.28
C THR A 269 10.10 10.48 8.31
N SER A 270 8.99 10.18 7.61
CA SER A 270 8.96 9.15 6.57
C SER A 270 9.79 9.53 5.34
N GLU A 271 9.84 10.81 4.97
CA GLU A 271 10.63 11.30 3.83
C GLU A 271 12.13 11.42 4.15
N THR A 272 12.48 11.61 5.42
CA THR A 272 13.87 11.89 5.84
C THR A 272 14.68 10.62 6.12
N LEU A 273 14.07 9.44 6.27
CA LEU A 273 14.81 8.20 6.56
C LEU A 273 15.62 7.73 5.34
N GLY A 274 16.92 8.02 5.29
CA GLY A 274 17.76 7.56 4.19
C GLY A 274 19.23 8.00 4.17
N THR A 275 19.71 8.81 5.12
CA THR A 275 21.12 9.28 5.14
C THR A 275 21.78 9.18 6.51
N LEU A 276 23.11 9.04 6.53
CA LEU A 276 23.92 8.98 7.76
C LEU A 276 23.87 10.27 8.62
N PHE A 277 23.27 11.34 8.09
CA PHE A 277 23.21 12.66 8.70
C PHE A 277 21.78 13.10 9.02
N ASP A 278 20.83 12.17 8.96
CA ASP A 278 19.44 12.46 9.30
C ASP A 278 19.37 12.91 10.77
N PRO A 279 18.61 13.97 11.08
CA PRO A 279 18.39 14.37 12.47
C PRO A 279 17.85 13.18 13.25
N GLN A 280 18.35 12.98 14.46
CA GLN A 280 17.85 11.93 15.35
C GLN A 280 16.32 12.11 15.47
N PRO A 281 15.51 11.09 15.15
CA PRO A 281 14.06 11.26 15.09
C PRO A 281 13.56 11.78 16.44
N TYR A 282 12.89 12.94 16.40
CA TYR A 282 12.15 13.44 17.55
C TYR A 282 11.02 12.46 17.86
N GLU A 283 10.71 12.30 19.14
CA GLU A 283 9.67 11.37 19.57
C GLU A 283 8.30 11.90 19.11
N LEU A 284 7.78 11.35 18.02
CA LEU A 284 6.45 11.66 17.50
C LEU A 284 5.39 11.15 18.49
N ARG A 285 5.00 12.00 19.43
CA ARG A 285 3.92 11.70 20.38
C ARG A 285 2.57 12.06 19.75
N GLY A 286 1.71 11.07 19.65
CA GLY A 286 0.32 11.28 19.25
C GLY A 286 -0.57 11.76 20.39
N ASN A 287 -1.86 11.43 20.31
CA ASN A 287 -2.85 11.79 21.31
C ASN A 287 -3.26 10.64 22.25
N VAL A 288 -2.68 9.45 22.10
CA VAL A 288 -2.91 8.29 22.97
C VAL A 288 -1.80 8.20 24.01
N PHE A 289 -2.14 7.89 25.25
CA PHE A 289 -1.22 7.76 26.37
C PHE A 289 -1.61 6.60 27.28
N ASN A 290 -0.63 6.00 27.95
CA ASN A 290 -0.88 5.00 28.99
C ASN A 290 -1.36 5.72 30.27
N THR A 291 -2.45 5.26 30.86
CA THR A 291 -3.05 5.82 32.08
C THR A 291 -2.35 5.34 33.35
N ASP A 292 -1.71 4.16 33.30
CA ASP A 292 -0.95 3.53 34.39
C ASP A 292 0.51 4.01 34.44
N ASP A 293 1.11 4.34 33.28
CA ASP A 293 2.49 4.82 33.13
C ASP A 293 2.59 6.01 32.16
N PRO A 294 2.47 7.27 32.64
CA PRO A 294 2.50 8.46 31.78
C PRO A 294 3.84 8.70 31.06
N ASP A 295 4.91 8.04 31.50
CA ASP A 295 6.23 8.12 30.87
C ASP A 295 6.40 7.06 29.76
N GLU A 296 5.48 6.10 29.63
CA GLU A 296 5.46 5.15 28.50
C GLU A 296 5.17 5.88 27.18
N THR A 297 6.07 5.71 26.23
CA THR A 297 5.85 6.16 24.85
C THR A 297 4.74 5.34 24.20
N VAL A 298 3.81 6.02 23.54
CA VAL A 298 2.78 5.43 22.67
C VAL A 298 2.85 6.17 21.34
N LEU A 299 2.84 5.42 20.24
CA LEU A 299 2.86 5.96 18.88
C LEU A 299 1.47 5.89 18.25
N GLY A 300 1.27 6.62 17.17
CA GLY A 300 -0.01 6.61 16.46
C GLY A 300 -0.95 7.73 16.92
N TYR A 301 -2.12 7.84 16.29
CA TYR A 301 -3.09 8.89 16.55
C TYR A 301 -4.52 8.34 16.45
N PHE A 302 -5.39 8.81 17.34
CA PHE A 302 -6.82 8.60 17.26
C PHE A 302 -7.51 9.84 16.69
N GLY A 303 -8.13 9.72 15.52
CA GLY A 303 -8.83 10.81 14.83
C GLY A 303 -10.34 10.62 14.75
N ALA A 304 -11.06 11.70 14.46
CA ALA A 304 -12.48 11.64 14.15
C ALA A 304 -12.86 12.66 13.07
N SER A 305 -13.41 12.20 11.95
CA SER A 305 -13.96 13.06 10.89
C SER A 305 -14.97 12.28 10.04
N THR A 306 -15.88 13.00 9.38
CA THR A 306 -16.61 12.39 8.25
C THR A 306 -15.64 12.09 7.12
N VAL A 307 -16.03 11.18 6.21
CA VAL A 307 -15.19 10.77 5.08
C VAL A 307 -15.91 10.99 3.77
N GLU A 308 -15.34 11.87 2.96
CA GLU A 308 -15.78 12.09 1.58
C GLU A 308 -14.95 11.20 0.64
N GLU A 309 -15.60 10.60 -0.35
CA GLU A 309 -14.97 9.66 -1.26
C GLU A 309 -15.22 10.02 -2.71
N LYS A 310 -14.20 9.85 -3.54
CA LYS A 310 -14.33 10.00 -4.99
C LYS A 310 -13.47 8.98 -5.72
N ARG A 311 -14.11 8.20 -6.59
CA ARG A 311 -13.45 7.20 -7.42
C ARG A 311 -13.21 7.74 -8.82
N LEU A 312 -11.97 7.61 -9.29
CA LEU A 312 -11.56 7.90 -10.66
C LEU A 312 -11.26 6.57 -11.38
N TYR A 313 -11.59 6.51 -12.66
CA TYR A 313 -11.23 5.43 -13.57
C TYR A 313 -10.37 5.96 -14.71
N ILE A 314 -9.33 5.22 -15.05
CA ILE A 314 -8.40 5.54 -16.13
C ILE A 314 -8.31 4.33 -17.05
N THR A 315 -8.75 4.51 -18.29
CA THR A 315 -8.62 3.49 -19.35
C THR A 315 -7.33 3.70 -20.12
N ARG A 316 -6.76 2.61 -20.65
CA ARG A 316 -5.63 2.67 -21.59
C ARG A 316 -5.86 3.61 -22.77
N GLU A 317 -7.08 3.70 -23.30
CA GLU A 317 -7.41 4.57 -24.43
C GLU A 317 -7.22 6.06 -24.12
N GLN A 318 -7.45 6.48 -22.87
CA GLN A 318 -7.21 7.86 -22.44
C GLN A 318 -5.70 8.17 -22.29
N LEU A 319 -4.85 7.15 -22.32
CA LEU A 319 -3.38 7.23 -22.20
C LEU A 319 -2.67 6.81 -23.50
N LYS A 320 -3.35 6.86 -24.63
CA LYS A 320 -2.80 6.45 -25.94
C LYS A 320 -1.53 7.22 -26.38
N ASP A 321 -1.37 8.45 -25.90
CA ASP A 321 -0.29 9.36 -26.31
C ASP A 321 0.97 9.24 -25.44
N ILE A 322 0.94 8.41 -24.38
CA ILE A 322 2.12 8.12 -23.55
C ILE A 322 2.79 6.81 -23.95
N LYS A 323 4.08 6.71 -23.65
CA LYS A 323 4.83 5.47 -23.90
C LYS A 323 4.45 4.42 -22.86
N TYR A 324 4.49 3.17 -23.29
CA TYR A 324 4.48 2.03 -22.39
C TYR A 324 5.80 1.30 -22.59
N PRO A 325 6.56 1.02 -21.52
CA PRO A 325 7.71 0.14 -21.66
C PRO A 325 7.24 -1.21 -22.19
N THR A 326 8.16 -1.91 -22.86
CA THR A 326 7.95 -3.27 -23.34
C THR A 326 7.31 -4.07 -22.21
N ASN A 327 6.21 -4.77 -22.53
CA ASN A 327 5.55 -5.65 -21.57
C ASN A 327 6.64 -6.56 -20.97
N PRO A 328 6.75 -6.74 -19.64
CA PRO A 328 7.73 -7.64 -19.04
C PRO A 328 7.77 -8.99 -19.75
N CYS A 329 6.61 -9.48 -20.16
CA CYS A 329 6.45 -10.74 -20.88
C CYS A 329 6.68 -10.69 -22.40
N GLY A 330 6.77 -9.51 -23.01
CA GLY A 330 6.72 -9.33 -24.47
C GLY A 330 7.90 -9.90 -25.24
N GLN A 331 9.00 -10.25 -24.55
CA GLN A 331 10.18 -10.91 -25.13
C GLN A 331 10.30 -12.39 -24.74
N ASP A 332 9.42 -12.89 -23.87
CA ASP A 332 9.56 -14.22 -23.27
C ASP A 332 8.81 -15.31 -24.04
N LEU A 333 8.27 -14.95 -25.21
CA LEU A 333 7.55 -15.85 -26.08
C LEU A 333 8.52 -16.59 -27.00
N LEU A 334 8.68 -17.87 -26.74
CA LEU A 334 9.65 -18.74 -27.41
C LEU A 334 8.94 -19.67 -28.38
N GLU A 335 9.45 -19.74 -29.61
CA GLU A 335 9.12 -20.82 -30.52
C GLU A 335 9.96 -22.06 -30.15
N VAL A 336 9.29 -23.15 -29.75
CA VAL A 336 9.90 -24.37 -29.21
C VAL A 336 9.49 -25.56 -30.06
N GLU A 337 10.47 -26.29 -30.60
CA GLU A 337 10.21 -27.55 -31.30
C GLU A 337 9.61 -28.60 -30.35
N TYR A 338 8.69 -29.45 -30.83
CA TYR A 338 7.99 -30.46 -30.01
C TYR A 338 8.93 -31.33 -29.15
N ARG A 339 10.13 -31.64 -29.66
CA ARG A 339 11.13 -32.45 -28.95
C ARG A 339 11.74 -31.78 -27.70
N TYR A 340 11.64 -30.46 -27.57
CA TYR A 340 12.19 -29.69 -26.45
C TYR A 340 11.11 -29.16 -25.51
N VAL A 341 9.83 -29.45 -25.77
CA VAL A 341 8.72 -28.93 -24.95
C VAL A 341 8.84 -29.38 -23.51
N TYR A 342 9.21 -30.64 -23.26
CA TYR A 342 9.36 -31.16 -21.91
C TYR A 342 10.40 -30.38 -21.10
N ASP A 343 11.57 -30.10 -21.69
CA ASP A 343 12.64 -29.34 -21.04
C ASP A 343 12.17 -27.92 -20.64
N HIS A 344 11.34 -27.28 -21.48
CA HIS A 344 10.81 -25.95 -21.20
C HIS A 344 9.70 -25.98 -20.14
N LEU A 345 8.86 -27.02 -20.12
CA LEU A 345 7.88 -27.23 -19.05
C LEU A 345 8.58 -27.39 -17.68
N GLU A 346 9.67 -28.14 -17.63
CA GLU A 346 10.51 -28.27 -16.42
C GLU A 346 11.16 -26.94 -16.03
N ALA A 347 11.55 -26.12 -17.01
CA ALA A 347 12.06 -24.77 -16.79
C ALA A 347 10.97 -23.74 -16.40
N GLY A 348 9.71 -24.15 -16.28
CA GLY A 348 8.62 -23.28 -15.81
C GLY A 348 7.88 -22.52 -16.91
N TYR A 349 8.02 -22.92 -18.17
CA TYR A 349 7.21 -22.40 -19.29
C TYR A 349 5.91 -23.19 -19.43
N VAL A 350 4.92 -22.60 -20.11
CA VAL A 350 3.67 -23.26 -20.53
C VAL A 350 3.34 -22.90 -21.97
N ILE A 351 2.40 -23.63 -22.57
CA ILE A 351 2.07 -23.47 -23.99
C ILE A 351 1.11 -22.28 -24.15
N ALA A 352 1.60 -21.23 -24.80
CA ALA A 352 0.85 -20.02 -25.09
C ALA A 352 -0.10 -20.22 -26.28
N TYR A 353 0.38 -20.82 -27.37
CA TYR A 353 -0.39 -21.13 -28.57
C TYR A 353 0.33 -22.16 -29.45
N LEU A 354 -0.43 -22.81 -30.34
CA LEU A 354 0.14 -23.72 -31.34
C LEU A 354 0.71 -22.94 -32.53
N GLY A 355 1.73 -23.52 -33.17
CA GLY A 355 2.16 -23.05 -34.48
C GLY A 355 1.13 -23.32 -35.58
N ASP A 356 1.41 -22.81 -36.77
CA ASP A 356 0.57 -23.06 -37.95
C ASP A 356 0.41 -24.55 -38.25
N TYR A 357 -0.62 -24.92 -39.00
CA TYR A 357 -0.90 -26.31 -39.34
C TYR A 357 0.31 -26.98 -40.02
N GLY A 358 0.82 -28.06 -39.42
CA GLY A 358 2.03 -28.76 -39.87
C GLY A 358 3.35 -28.25 -39.28
N ALA A 359 3.30 -27.27 -38.37
CA ALA A 359 4.46 -26.81 -37.62
C ALA A 359 5.03 -27.94 -36.74
N ILE A 360 6.37 -28.01 -36.72
CA ILE A 360 7.14 -28.87 -35.82
C ILE A 360 7.50 -28.16 -34.51
N SER A 361 6.91 -26.99 -34.28
CA SER A 361 7.10 -26.11 -33.15
C SER A 361 5.76 -25.61 -32.60
N LEU A 362 5.77 -25.20 -31.34
CA LEU A 362 4.70 -24.48 -30.66
C LEU A 362 5.30 -23.28 -29.93
N TYR A 363 4.46 -22.41 -29.38
CA TYR A 363 4.95 -21.23 -28.68
C TYR A 363 4.71 -21.35 -27.19
N MET A 364 5.77 -21.10 -26.42
CA MET A 364 5.76 -21.19 -24.96
C MET A 364 6.17 -19.86 -24.34
N ALA A 365 5.62 -19.56 -23.18
CA ALA A 365 6.03 -18.43 -22.36
C ALA A 365 6.10 -18.83 -20.87
N PRO A 366 6.82 -18.08 -20.03
CA PRO A 366 6.88 -18.30 -18.59
C PRO A 366 5.48 -18.34 -17.96
N LYS A 367 5.31 -19.13 -16.90
CA LYS A 367 4.01 -19.29 -16.21
C LYS A 367 3.38 -17.96 -15.79
N ASP A 368 4.16 -17.04 -15.27
CA ASP A 368 3.72 -15.70 -14.84
C ASP A 368 3.28 -14.80 -16.01
N CYS A 369 3.67 -15.13 -17.24
CA CYS A 369 3.19 -14.49 -18.47
C CYS A 369 1.94 -15.13 -19.08
N CYS A 370 1.51 -16.27 -18.52
CA CYS A 370 0.40 -17.06 -19.02
C CYS A 370 -0.73 -17.28 -18.00
N ASP A 371 -0.48 -16.97 -16.73
CA ASP A 371 -1.43 -17.08 -15.63
C ASP A 371 -1.38 -15.80 -14.81
N CYS A 372 -2.46 -15.03 -14.86
CA CYS A 372 -2.51 -13.73 -14.17
C CYS A 372 -2.45 -13.83 -12.64
N ARG A 373 -2.64 -15.02 -12.05
CA ARG A 373 -2.63 -15.23 -10.59
C ARG A 373 -1.26 -15.02 -9.95
N PHE A 374 -0.19 -14.98 -10.76
CA PHE A 374 1.13 -14.57 -10.29
C PHE A 374 1.19 -13.08 -9.92
N HIS A 375 0.25 -12.28 -10.42
CA HIS A 375 0.25 -10.83 -10.27
C HIS A 375 -1.01 -10.30 -9.56
N GLY A 376 -2.00 -11.15 -9.27
CA GLY A 376 -3.27 -10.75 -8.68
C GLY A 376 -4.22 -11.91 -8.38
N VAL A 377 -5.49 -11.58 -8.16
CA VAL A 377 -6.56 -12.52 -7.80
C VAL A 377 -7.66 -12.54 -8.87
N LEU A 378 -8.44 -13.63 -8.90
CA LEU A 378 -9.55 -13.80 -9.85
C LEU A 378 -10.80 -13.00 -9.47
N GLU A 379 -10.90 -12.62 -8.19
CA GLU A 379 -12.05 -11.92 -7.65
C GLU A 379 -12.14 -10.50 -8.22
N LYS A 380 -13.20 -10.25 -8.98
CA LYS A 380 -13.50 -8.92 -9.54
C LYS A 380 -14.03 -8.02 -8.42
N PRO A 381 -13.47 -6.82 -8.21
CA PRO A 381 -14.01 -5.89 -7.22
C PRO A 381 -15.46 -5.51 -7.52
N ASP A 382 -16.31 -5.43 -6.50
CA ASP A 382 -17.76 -5.16 -6.66
C ASP A 382 -18.07 -3.81 -7.31
N PHE A 383 -17.21 -2.80 -7.11
CA PHE A 383 -17.36 -1.48 -7.72
C PHE A 383 -16.89 -1.44 -9.18
N TRP A 384 -16.23 -2.49 -9.66
CA TRP A 384 -15.57 -2.50 -10.97
C TRP A 384 -16.61 -2.43 -12.10
N PRO A 385 -16.46 -1.52 -13.09
CA PRO A 385 -17.42 -1.36 -14.18
C PRO A 385 -17.72 -2.67 -14.92
N GLN A 386 -18.97 -2.80 -15.41
CA GLN A 386 -19.42 -3.96 -16.20
C GLN A 386 -18.85 -3.97 -17.61
#